data_AF-A0A377KE89-F1
#
_entry.id   AF-A0A377KE89-F1
#
_cell.length_a   1.000
_cell.length_b   1.000
_cell.length_c   1.000
_cell.angle_alpha   90.00
_cell.angle_beta   90.00
_cell.angle_gamma   90.00
#
_symmetry.space_group_name_H-M   'P 1'
#
loop_
_entity.id
_entity.type
_entity.pdbx_description
1 polymer ?
#
loop_
_entity_poly.entity_id
_entity_poly.type
_entity_poly.pdbx_seq_one_letter_code
_entity_poly.pdbx_strand_id
1 'polypeptide(L)'
;MKRTIAFRGLDWSREQRLALVNAIVETGVRVPSMCLSAHRRFPLGSEDDAVRAQGLEIMRKAIQFAQDVGIRVIQLAGYDVYYQEANNETRRRFRDGLKESVEMASRAQVTLAMEIMDYPLMNSISKALGYAHYLNNPWFQLYPDIGNPVGVG
;
A
#
# COMPACT_ATOMS: atom_id res chain seq x y z
N MET A 1 2.55 16.58 10.15
CA MET A 1 2.24 15.30 10.81
C MET A 1 1.31 14.51 9.89
N LYS A 2 1.75 13.37 9.34
CA LYS A 2 0.91 12.52 8.47
C LYS A 2 -0.22 11.91 9.32
N ARG A 3 -1.47 12.29 9.08
CA ARG A 3 -2.63 11.70 9.79
C ARG A 3 -2.98 10.37 9.10
N THR A 4 -2.27 9.32 9.51
CA THR A 4 -2.34 8.00 8.88
C THR A 4 -2.82 6.96 9.87
N ILE A 5 -3.72 6.09 9.45
CA ILE A 5 -4.09 4.89 10.22
C ILE A 5 -3.29 3.68 9.73
N ALA A 6 -2.85 2.81 10.64
CA ALA A 6 -2.20 1.56 10.29
C ALA A 6 -3.25 0.47 10.08
N PHE A 7 -3.29 -0.12 8.88
CA PHE A 7 -4.21 -1.22 8.61
C PHE A 7 -3.59 -2.55 9.02
N ARG A 8 -4.23 -3.23 9.98
CA ARG A 8 -3.79 -4.54 10.50
C ARG A 8 -4.86 -5.62 10.33
N GLY A 9 -5.51 -5.68 9.16
CA GLY A 9 -6.56 -6.68 8.91
C GLY A 9 -7.80 -6.42 9.75
N LEU A 10 -8.34 -5.20 9.66
CA LEU A 10 -9.51 -4.82 10.43
C LEU A 10 -10.77 -5.31 9.72
N ASP A 11 -11.28 -6.47 10.12
CA ASP A 11 -12.62 -6.96 9.75
C ASP A 11 -13.68 -6.15 10.49
N TRP A 12 -13.72 -4.84 10.21
CA TRP A 12 -14.69 -3.93 10.81
C TRP A 12 -16.07 -4.13 10.23
N SER A 13 -17.07 -4.14 11.12
CA SER A 13 -18.47 -4.08 10.73
C SER A 13 -18.79 -2.74 10.06
N ARG A 14 -19.96 -2.69 9.40
CA ARG A 14 -20.45 -1.47 8.77
C ARG A 14 -20.61 -0.34 9.79
N GLU A 15 -21.09 -0.66 10.98
CA GLU A 15 -21.33 0.28 12.07
C GLU A 15 -20.02 0.91 12.56
N GLN A 16 -18.96 0.11 12.70
CA GLN A 16 -17.64 0.61 13.09
C GLN A 16 -17.05 1.55 12.04
N ARG A 17 -17.23 1.24 10.75
CA ARG A 17 -16.79 2.10 9.63
C ARG A 17 -17.54 3.43 9.63
N LEU A 18 -18.86 3.39 9.81
CA LEU A 18 -19.70 4.59 9.91
C LEU A 18 -19.35 5.43 11.15
N ALA A 19 -19.04 4.79 12.28
CA ALA A 19 -18.59 5.51 13.48
C ALA A 19 -17.31 6.33 13.22
N LEU A 20 -16.35 5.79 12.47
CA LEU A 20 -15.16 6.54 12.07
C LEU A 20 -15.51 7.72 11.15
N VAL A 21 -16.39 7.52 10.17
CA VAL A 21 -16.84 8.60 9.29
C VAL A 21 -17.52 9.72 10.08
N ASN A 22 -18.41 9.35 11.01
CA ASN A 22 -19.09 10.31 11.88
C ASN A 22 -18.11 11.10 12.74
N ALA A 23 -17.12 10.43 13.36
CA ALA A 23 -16.09 11.10 14.15
C ALA A 23 -15.25 12.08 13.31
N ILE A 24 -14.93 11.74 12.05
CA ILE A 24 -14.21 12.63 11.12
C ILE A 24 -15.05 13.88 10.81
N VAL A 25 -16.35 13.71 10.61
CA VAL A 25 -17.29 14.81 10.33
C VAL A 25 -17.46 15.70 11.55
N GLU A 26 -17.69 15.11 12.72
CA GLU A 26 -17.93 15.82 13.99
C GLU A 26 -16.72 16.65 14.43
N THR A 27 -15.52 16.08 14.33
CA THR A 27 -14.29 16.73 14.80
C THR A 27 -13.63 17.62 13.74
N GLY A 28 -13.97 17.45 12.46
CA GLY A 28 -13.24 18.04 11.33
C GLY A 28 -11.82 17.46 11.12
N VAL A 29 -11.39 16.49 11.92
CA VAL A 29 -10.06 15.87 11.84
C VAL A 29 -10.09 14.77 10.78
N ARG A 30 -9.55 15.07 9.59
CA ARG A 30 -9.48 14.12 8.48
C ARG A 30 -8.49 12.97 8.74
N VAL A 31 -8.83 11.80 8.20
CA VAL A 31 -7.96 10.62 8.02
C VAL A 31 -7.79 10.37 6.52
N PRO A 32 -6.93 11.15 5.82
CA PRO A 32 -6.83 11.08 4.37
C PRO A 32 -5.99 9.90 3.86
N SER A 33 -5.17 9.29 4.72
CA SER A 33 -4.23 8.24 4.31
C SER A 33 -4.22 7.02 5.24
N MET A 34 -3.85 5.88 4.68
CA MET A 34 -3.68 4.60 5.37
C MET A 34 -2.28 4.05 5.09
N CYS A 35 -1.56 3.59 6.11
CA CYS A 35 -0.32 2.84 5.95
C CYS A 35 -0.63 1.35 5.94
N LEU A 36 -0.32 0.67 4.84
CA LEU A 36 -0.55 -0.76 4.67
C LEU A 36 0.70 -1.58 5.01
N SER A 37 1.24 -1.38 6.21
CA SER A 37 2.44 -2.08 6.69
C SER A 37 2.26 -3.59 6.90
N ALA A 38 1.02 -4.10 6.83
CA ALA A 38 0.70 -5.53 6.84
C ALA A 38 1.45 -6.33 5.76
N HIS A 39 1.80 -5.70 4.63
CA HIS A 39 2.60 -6.34 3.58
C HIS A 39 4.06 -6.63 3.97
N ARG A 40 4.55 -6.17 5.13
CA ARG A 40 5.79 -6.71 5.68
C ARG A 40 5.64 -8.19 6.08
N ARG A 41 4.49 -8.55 6.64
CA ARG A 41 4.17 -9.91 7.08
C ARG A 41 3.62 -10.77 5.94
N PHE A 42 2.83 -10.16 5.05
CA PHE A 42 2.20 -10.84 3.91
C PHE A 42 2.62 -10.18 2.58
N PRO A 43 3.90 -10.29 2.19
CA PRO A 43 4.41 -9.55 1.05
C PRO A 43 3.90 -10.12 -0.29
N LEU A 44 3.70 -9.23 -1.27
CA LEU A 44 3.20 -9.61 -2.60
C LEU A 44 4.21 -10.42 -3.42
N GLY A 45 5.49 -10.35 -3.06
CA GLY A 45 6.56 -11.13 -3.69
C GLY A 45 6.85 -12.46 -3.02
N SER A 46 6.07 -12.90 -2.03
CA SER A 46 6.31 -14.20 -1.39
C SER A 46 6.25 -15.36 -2.40
N GLU A 47 7.21 -16.26 -2.31
CA GLU A 47 7.20 -17.53 -3.04
C GLU A 47 6.23 -18.55 -2.42
N ASP A 48 5.81 -18.33 -1.17
CA ASP A 48 4.69 -19.04 -0.58
C ASP A 48 3.37 -18.47 -1.14
N ASP A 49 2.69 -19.26 -1.97
CA ASP A 49 1.45 -18.86 -2.62
C ASP A 49 0.32 -18.54 -1.63
N ALA A 50 0.28 -19.19 -0.46
CA ALA A 50 -0.72 -18.90 0.56
C ALA A 50 -0.46 -17.53 1.21
N VAL A 51 0.80 -17.20 1.52
CA VAL A 51 1.20 -15.88 2.04
C VAL A 51 0.91 -14.79 1.00
N ARG A 52 1.25 -15.03 -0.27
CA ARG A 52 0.98 -14.10 -1.36
C ARG A 52 -0.51 -13.85 -1.56
N ALA A 53 -1.33 -14.90 -1.55
CA ALA A 53 -2.78 -14.80 -1.67
C ALA A 53 -3.38 -13.99 -0.50
N GLN A 54 -2.90 -14.19 0.72
CA GLN A 54 -3.28 -13.37 1.87
C GLN A 54 -2.89 -11.90 1.70
N GLY A 55 -1.72 -11.62 1.14
CA GLY A 55 -1.28 -10.26 0.81
C GLY A 55 -2.21 -9.54 -0.18
N LEU A 56 -2.65 -10.25 -1.23
CA LEU A 56 -3.62 -9.73 -2.21
C LEU A 56 -5.01 -9.51 -1.59
N GLU A 57 -5.47 -10.42 -0.74
CA GLU A 57 -6.75 -10.24 -0.04
C GLU A 57 -6.70 -9.06 0.94
N ILE A 58 -5.57 -8.84 1.62
CA ILE A 58 -5.34 -7.65 2.44
C ILE A 58 -5.43 -6.38 1.58
N MET A 59 -4.82 -6.38 0.38
CA MET A 59 -4.91 -5.25 -0.54
C MET A 59 -6.36 -4.96 -0.94
N ARG A 60 -7.10 -6.00 -1.34
CA ARG A 60 -8.51 -5.90 -1.73
C ARG A 60 -9.36 -5.32 -0.60
N LYS A 61 -9.21 -5.85 0.63
CA LYS A 61 -9.92 -5.36 1.82
C LYS A 61 -9.52 -3.93 2.19
N ALA A 62 -8.25 -3.55 2.04
CA ALA A 62 -7.79 -2.19 2.32
C ALA A 62 -8.37 -1.17 1.33
N ILE A 63 -8.45 -1.53 0.04
CA ILE A 63 -9.10 -0.70 -0.99
C ILE A 63 -10.59 -0.53 -0.68
N GLN A 64 -11.29 -1.62 -0.38
CA GLN A 64 -12.70 -1.57 0.02
C GLN A 64 -12.89 -0.69 1.26
N PHE A 65 -12.04 -0.85 2.28
CA PHE A 65 -12.07 -0.02 3.47
C PHE A 65 -11.86 1.45 3.16
N ALA A 66 -10.93 1.77 2.26
CA ALA A 66 -10.70 3.15 1.86
C ALA A 66 -11.93 3.78 1.18
N GLN A 67 -12.65 3.02 0.35
CA GLN A 67 -13.92 3.46 -0.23
C GLN A 67 -14.97 3.71 0.85
N ASP A 68 -15.11 2.79 1.81
CA ASP A 68 -16.15 2.85 2.85
C ASP A 68 -16.00 4.07 3.77
N VAL A 69 -14.75 4.46 4.09
CA VAL A 69 -14.48 5.54 5.08
C VAL A 69 -13.93 6.83 4.48
N GLY A 70 -13.75 6.88 3.16
CA GLY A 70 -13.30 8.08 2.46
C GLY A 70 -11.80 8.36 2.55
N ILE A 71 -10.97 7.33 2.74
CA ILE A 71 -9.51 7.45 2.66
C ILE A 71 -9.11 7.71 1.20
N ARG A 72 -8.20 8.67 1.00
CA ARG A 72 -7.79 9.12 -0.34
C ARG A 72 -6.59 8.36 -0.86
N VAL A 73 -5.68 7.97 0.03
CA VAL A 73 -4.40 7.36 -0.32
C VAL A 73 -4.09 6.16 0.57
N ILE A 74 -3.80 5.02 -0.04
CA ILE A 74 -3.20 3.87 0.63
C ILE A 74 -1.70 3.90 0.33
N GLN A 75 -0.90 4.13 1.38
CA GLN A 75 0.54 4.07 1.33
C GLN A 75 0.99 2.60 1.33
N LEU A 76 1.69 2.21 0.26
CA LEU A 76 2.22 0.87 0.07
C LEU A 76 3.63 0.75 0.62
N ALA A 77 3.92 -0.41 1.21
CA ALA A 77 5.27 -0.76 1.64
C ALA A 77 6.02 -1.45 0.48
N GLY A 78 7.11 -0.84 0.01
CA GLY A 78 7.89 -1.30 -1.15
C GLY A 78 8.83 -2.47 -0.89
N TYR A 79 8.32 -3.56 -0.30
CA TYR A 79 9.06 -4.81 -0.08
C TYR A 79 8.52 -5.91 -0.98
N ASP A 80 9.37 -6.54 -1.80
CA ASP A 80 9.02 -7.80 -2.45
C ASP A 80 8.94 -8.93 -1.43
N VAL A 81 9.90 -8.98 -0.49
CA VAL A 81 9.85 -9.75 0.76
C VAL A 81 10.57 -8.96 1.87
N TYR A 82 10.22 -9.20 3.13
CA TYR A 82 10.85 -8.52 4.28
C TYR A 82 11.59 -9.47 5.22
N TYR A 83 10.98 -10.59 5.60
CA TYR A 83 11.57 -11.59 6.51
C TYR A 83 12.30 -12.73 5.78
N GLN A 84 12.29 -12.73 4.44
CA GLN A 84 12.89 -13.73 3.58
C GLN A 84 13.98 -13.07 2.72
N GLU A 85 14.89 -13.87 2.17
CA GLU A 85 15.89 -13.38 1.23
C GLU A 85 15.25 -13.11 -0.14
N ALA A 86 15.50 -11.93 -0.71
CA ALA A 86 14.93 -11.54 -1.99
C ALA A 86 15.73 -12.12 -3.17
N ASN A 87 15.02 -12.58 -4.19
CA ASN A 87 15.60 -13.12 -5.41
C ASN A 87 14.83 -12.63 -6.66
N ASN A 88 15.14 -13.19 -7.83
CA ASN A 88 14.49 -12.75 -9.08
C ASN A 88 12.99 -13.10 -9.10
N GLU A 89 12.60 -14.22 -8.49
CA GLU A 89 11.22 -14.66 -8.42
C GLU A 89 10.40 -13.78 -7.46
N THR A 90 10.97 -13.39 -6.30
CA THR A 90 10.28 -12.46 -5.39
C THR A 90 9.99 -11.12 -6.05
N ARG A 91 10.97 -10.57 -6.78
CA ARG A 91 10.80 -9.32 -7.54
C ARG A 91 9.75 -9.43 -8.64
N ARG A 92 9.74 -10.55 -9.38
CA ARG A 92 8.74 -10.83 -10.41
C ARG A 92 7.34 -10.90 -9.80
N ARG A 93 7.16 -11.69 -8.74
CA ARG A 93 5.89 -11.88 -8.04
C ARG A 93 5.37 -10.59 -7.44
N PHE A 94 6.25 -9.76 -6.86
CA PHE A 94 5.90 -8.45 -6.35
C PHE A 94 5.39 -7.53 -7.47
N ARG A 95 6.10 -7.45 -8.59
CA ARG A 95 5.67 -6.63 -9.74
C ARG A 95 4.30 -7.07 -10.27
N ASP A 96 4.07 -8.37 -10.38
CA ASP A 96 2.82 -8.92 -10.89
C ASP A 96 1.67 -8.68 -9.89
N GLY A 97 1.93 -8.86 -8.58
CA GLY A 97 0.97 -8.53 -7.52
C GLY A 97 0.69 -7.02 -7.40
N LEU A 98 1.68 -6.17 -7.67
CA LEU A 98 1.51 -4.72 -7.68
C LEU A 98 0.63 -4.29 -8.87
N LYS A 99 0.81 -4.89 -10.04
CA LYS A 99 -0.06 -4.66 -11.20
C LYS A 99 -1.50 -5.03 -10.88
N GLU A 100 -1.73 -6.21 -10.31
CA GLU A 100 -3.06 -6.66 -9.88
C GLU A 100 -3.68 -5.69 -8.84
N SER A 101 -2.88 -5.22 -7.88
CA SER A 101 -3.29 -4.23 -6.88
C SER A 101 -3.73 -2.91 -7.51
N VAL A 102 -3.00 -2.43 -8.51
CA VAL A 102 -3.32 -1.20 -9.26
C VAL A 102 -4.58 -1.37 -10.11
N GLU A 103 -4.83 -2.55 -10.67
CA GLU A 103 -6.09 -2.87 -11.35
C GLU A 103 -7.28 -2.83 -10.39
N MET A 104 -7.14 -3.38 -9.17
CA MET A 104 -8.16 -3.26 -8.12
C MET A 104 -8.41 -1.79 -7.75
N ALA A 105 -7.34 -1.03 -7.55
CA ALA A 105 -7.40 0.38 -7.21
C ALA A 105 -8.04 1.22 -8.32
N SER A 106 -7.81 0.86 -9.58
CA SER A 106 -8.41 1.53 -10.75
C SER A 106 -9.92 1.37 -10.78
N ARG A 107 -10.43 0.17 -10.50
CA ARG A 107 -11.88 -0.08 -10.40
C ARG A 107 -12.51 0.68 -9.24
N ALA A 108 -11.78 0.82 -8.14
CA ALA A 108 -12.23 1.49 -6.93
C ALA A 108 -12.02 3.01 -6.93
N GLN A 109 -11.23 3.54 -7.88
CA GLN A 109 -10.79 4.93 -7.92
C GLN A 109 -10.09 5.39 -6.61
N VAL A 110 -9.24 4.51 -6.07
CA VAL A 110 -8.46 4.74 -4.85
C VAL A 110 -6.99 4.90 -5.23
N THR A 111 -6.30 5.89 -4.67
CA THR A 111 -4.87 6.07 -4.95
C THR A 111 -4.03 5.11 -4.11
N LEU A 112 -3.21 4.28 -4.77
CA LEU A 112 -2.10 3.58 -4.14
C LEU A 112 -0.84 4.42 -4.32
N ALA A 113 -0.13 4.70 -3.23
CA ALA A 113 1.07 5.52 -3.29
C ALA A 113 2.26 4.76 -2.69
N MET A 114 3.30 4.55 -3.50
CA MET A 114 4.48 3.79 -3.08
C MET A 114 5.38 4.62 -2.17
N GLU A 115 5.65 4.11 -0.97
CA GLU A 115 6.62 4.72 -0.07
C GLU A 115 8.05 4.42 -0.51
N ILE A 116 8.93 5.42 -0.38
CA ILE A 116 10.37 5.23 -0.54
C ILE A 116 10.88 4.60 0.75
N MET A 117 11.40 3.39 0.66
CA MET A 117 11.81 2.58 1.81
C MET A 117 13.32 2.53 1.92
N ASP A 118 13.86 2.37 3.12
CA ASP A 118 15.24 1.91 3.31
C ASP A 118 15.36 0.41 2.99
N TYR A 119 15.10 0.05 1.72
CA TYR A 119 15.13 -1.30 1.20
C TYR A 119 15.58 -1.28 -0.27
N PRO A 120 16.54 -2.13 -0.70
CA PRO A 120 17.16 -2.01 -2.02
C PRO A 120 16.21 -1.97 -3.21
N LEU A 121 15.01 -2.57 -3.12
CA LEU A 121 14.02 -2.53 -4.19
C LEU A 121 13.41 -1.13 -4.41
N MET A 122 13.26 -0.34 -3.35
CA MET A 122 12.49 0.91 -3.36
C MET A 122 13.15 2.05 -2.58
N ASN A 123 14.49 2.12 -2.63
CA ASN A 123 15.29 3.11 -1.88
C ASN A 123 15.52 4.46 -2.57
N SER A 124 14.94 4.68 -3.75
CA SER A 124 15.06 5.95 -4.44
C SER A 124 13.80 6.32 -5.21
N ILE A 125 13.61 7.62 -5.43
CA ILE A 125 12.54 8.15 -6.29
C ILE A 125 12.65 7.54 -7.69
N SER A 126 13.86 7.40 -8.24
CA SER A 126 14.09 6.84 -9.58
C SER A 126 13.56 5.42 -9.73
N LYS A 127 13.74 4.56 -8.71
CA LYS A 127 13.19 3.19 -8.74
C LYS A 127 11.66 3.20 -8.70
N ALA A 128 11.08 4.02 -7.84
CA ALA A 128 9.64 4.17 -7.75
C ALA A 128 9.03 4.77 -9.04
N LEU A 129 9.73 5.71 -9.70
CA LEU A 129 9.37 6.21 -11.03
C LEU A 129 9.46 5.11 -12.11
N GLY A 130 10.42 4.19 -12.00
CA GLY A 130 10.48 3.01 -12.87
C GLY A 130 9.22 2.15 -12.79
N TYR A 131 8.71 1.90 -11.58
CA TYR A 131 7.41 1.24 -11.38
C TYR A 131 6.24 2.08 -11.90
N ALA A 132 6.24 3.40 -11.66
CA ALA A 132 5.19 4.28 -12.16
C ALA A 132 5.12 4.27 -13.70
N HIS A 133 6.27 4.30 -14.37
CA HIS A 133 6.35 4.20 -15.83
C HIS A 133 5.90 2.82 -16.34
N TYR A 134 6.32 1.74 -15.67
CA TYR A 134 5.89 0.38 -15.99
C TYR A 134 4.37 0.20 -15.87
N LEU A 135 3.77 0.75 -14.81
CA LEU A 135 2.33 0.62 -14.54
C LEU A 135 1.49 1.57 -15.39
N ASN A 136 2.03 2.75 -15.72
CA ASN A 136 1.39 3.81 -16.50
C ASN A 136 -0.10 4.03 -16.13
N ASN A 137 -0.37 4.18 -14.83
CA ASN A 137 -1.73 4.22 -14.30
C ASN A 137 -1.91 5.39 -13.32
N PRO A 138 -2.97 6.22 -13.44
CA PRO A 138 -3.17 7.39 -12.59
C PRO A 138 -3.40 7.06 -11.11
N TRP A 139 -3.82 5.83 -10.79
CA TRP A 139 -4.07 5.37 -9.42
C TRP A 139 -2.82 4.82 -8.73
N PHE A 140 -1.67 4.81 -9.41
CA PHE A 140 -0.38 4.54 -8.81
C PHE A 140 0.45 5.82 -8.75
N GLN A 141 0.80 6.25 -7.53
CA GLN A 141 1.53 7.48 -7.27
C GLN A 141 2.72 7.24 -6.33
N LEU A 142 3.46 8.29 -6.02
CA LEU A 142 4.58 8.24 -5.06
C LEU A 142 4.18 8.86 -3.73
N TYR A 143 4.66 8.27 -2.63
CA TYR A 143 4.54 8.80 -1.27
C TYR A 143 5.94 8.96 -0.66
N PRO A 144 6.71 9.98 -1.05
CA PRO A 144 8.06 10.16 -0.54
C PRO A 144 8.04 10.39 0.98
N ASP A 145 8.86 9.63 1.71
CA ASP A 145 9.18 9.93 3.10
C ASP A 145 10.52 10.65 3.17
N ILE A 146 10.51 11.90 3.65
CA ILE A 146 11.70 12.73 3.82
C ILE A 146 12.58 12.28 5.00
N GLY A 147 12.05 11.43 5.88
CA GLY A 147 12.75 10.90 7.05
C GLY A 147 13.46 9.57 6.82
N ASN A 148 13.14 8.83 5.75
CA ASN A 148 14.00 7.74 5.31
C ASN A 148 15.25 8.35 4.68
N PRO A 149 16.46 7.90 5.04
CA PRO A 149 17.68 8.37 4.39
C PRO A 149 17.57 8.00 2.92
N VAL A 150 17.24 9.00 2.10
CA VAL A 150 17.22 8.88 0.65
C VAL A 150 18.67 8.60 0.29
N GLY A 151 18.99 7.35 -0.04
CA GLY A 151 20.31 6.98 -0.54
C GLY A 151 20.58 7.80 -1.78
N VAL A 152 21.42 8.83 -1.65
CA VAL A 152 21.96 9.59 -2.77
C VAL A 152 22.96 8.67 -3.46
N GLY A 153 22.59 8.12 -4.61
CA GLY A 153 23.44 7.22 -5.41
C GLY A 153 22.64 6.36 -6.38
#